data_AF-A0A4Y8C9I3-F1
#
_entry.id   AF-A0A4Y8C9I3-F1
#
_cell.length_a   1.000
_cell.length_b   1.000
_cell.length_c   1.000
_cell.angle_alpha   90.00
_cell.angle_beta   90.00
_cell.angle_gamma   90.00
#
_symmetry.space_group_name_H-M   'P 1'
#
loop_
_entity.id
_entity.type
_entity.pdbx_description
1 polymer ?
#
loop_
_entity_poly.entity_id
_entity_poly.type
_entity_poly.pdbx_seq_one_letter_code
_entity_poly.pdbx_strand_id
1 'polypeptide(L)'
;DYIAASANNYAYCAAVEKLCGLEIPRRAAVIRMILLELNRIASHLLWLATHALDIGAMSVFLYCFREREYVLDLIEKYCGARLTHSSMRIGGVMLDLPENYLEEMLAFCDKFPNDL
;
A
#
# COMPACT_ATOMS: atom_id res chain seq x y z
N ASP A 1 -8.58 7.94 6.62
CA ASP A 1 -7.22 7.63 7.09
C ASP A 1 -6.21 8.14 6.07
N TYR A 2 -5.35 9.09 6.47
CA TYR A 2 -4.34 9.70 5.57
C TYR A 2 -3.09 8.83 5.40
N ILE A 3 -2.93 7.80 6.24
CA ILE A 3 -1.83 6.83 6.15
C ILE A 3 -2.29 5.62 5.34
N ALA A 4 -3.57 5.22 5.48
CA ALA A 4 -4.17 4.12 4.72
C ALA A 4 -5.15 4.61 3.64
N ALA A 5 -4.68 5.43 2.71
CA ALA A 5 -5.50 5.99 1.63
C ALA A 5 -6.17 4.91 0.75
N SER A 6 -5.46 3.82 0.41
CA SER A 6 -6.01 2.71 -0.39
C SER A 6 -7.18 2.00 0.29
N ALA A 7 -7.13 1.82 1.61
CA ALA A 7 -8.19 1.13 2.34
C ALA A 7 -9.50 1.93 2.32
N ASN A 8 -9.42 3.25 2.46
CA ASN A 8 -10.61 4.10 2.35
C ASN A 8 -11.19 4.10 0.94
N ASN A 9 -10.33 4.19 -0.07
CA ASN A 9 -10.76 4.14 -1.47
C ASN A 9 -11.40 2.78 -1.80
N TYR A 10 -10.83 1.69 -1.30
CA TYR A 10 -11.39 0.35 -1.45
C TYR A 10 -12.76 0.24 -0.80
N ALA A 11 -12.90 0.65 0.47
CA ALA A 11 -14.15 0.59 1.20
C ALA A 11 -15.26 1.38 0.48
N TYR A 12 -14.93 2.56 -0.05
CA TYR A 12 -15.86 3.35 -0.86
C TYR A 12 -16.25 2.64 -2.15
N CYS A 13 -15.28 2.16 -2.94
CA CYS A 13 -15.56 1.48 -4.21
C CYS A 13 -16.36 0.20 -3.99
N ALA A 14 -15.98 -0.63 -3.01
CA ALA A 14 -16.64 -1.89 -2.70
C ALA A 14 -18.09 -1.70 -2.22
N ALA A 15 -18.36 -0.64 -1.45
CA ALA A 15 -19.72 -0.30 -1.03
C ALA A 15 -20.60 0.06 -2.24
N VAL A 16 -20.08 0.87 -3.17
CA VAL A 16 -20.81 1.26 -4.39
C VAL A 16 -20.99 0.07 -5.33
N GLU A 17 -19.96 -0.76 -5.53
CA GLU A 17 -20.02 -1.95 -6.38
C GLU A 17 -21.06 -2.96 -5.88
N LYS A 18 -21.15 -3.14 -4.56
CA LYS A 18 -22.15 -3.99 -3.92
C LYS A 18 -23.57 -3.45 -4.10
N LEU A 19 -23.76 -2.13 -4.04
CA LEU A 19 -25.06 -1.49 -4.27
C LEU A 19 -25.50 -1.61 -5.74
N CYS A 20 -24.55 -1.55 -6.68
CA CYS A 20 -24.83 -1.67 -8.10
C CYS A 20 -24.86 -3.12 -8.62
N GLY A 21 -24.51 -4.12 -7.81
CA GLY A 21 -24.43 -5.52 -8.22
C GLY A 21 -23.38 -5.80 -9.29
N LEU A 22 -22.27 -5.03 -9.30
CA LEU A 22 -21.21 -5.15 -10.30
C LEU A 22 -20.18 -6.20 -9.87
N GLU A 23 -19.85 -7.12 -10.78
CA GLU A 23 -18.71 -8.01 -10.63
C GLU A 23 -17.46 -7.42 -11.26
N ILE A 24 -16.35 -7.49 -10.53
CA ILE A 24 -15.08 -6.88 -10.91
C ILE A 24 -14.19 -7.95 -11.56
N PRO A 25 -13.42 -7.62 -12.61
CA PRO A 25 -12.45 -8.55 -13.16
C PRO A 25 -11.46 -9.07 -12.12
N ARG A 26 -11.14 -10.38 -12.18
CA ARG A 26 -10.20 -11.03 -11.23
C ARG A 26 -8.86 -10.31 -11.12
N ARG A 27 -8.31 -9.84 -12.25
CA ARG A 27 -7.03 -9.10 -12.28
C ARG A 27 -7.11 -7.82 -11.45
N ALA A 28 -8.20 -7.06 -11.56
CA ALA A 28 -8.40 -5.85 -10.79
C ALA A 28 -8.54 -6.13 -9.29
N ALA A 29 -9.20 -7.23 -8.91
CA ALA A 29 -9.29 -7.64 -7.51
C ALA A 29 -7.92 -7.98 -6.91
N VAL A 30 -7.05 -8.66 -7.67
CA VAL A 30 -5.68 -8.98 -7.24
C VAL A 30 -4.83 -7.73 -7.07
N ILE A 31 -4.88 -6.79 -8.02
CA ILE A 31 -4.15 -5.51 -7.92
C ILE A 31 -4.61 -4.73 -6.69
N ARG A 32 -5.92 -4.68 -6.43
CA ARG A 32 -6.46 -4.04 -5.23
C ARG A 32 -5.92 -4.69 -3.94
N MET A 33 -5.88 -6.02 -3.89
CA MET A 33 -5.31 -6.74 -2.74
C MET A 33 -3.84 -6.40 -2.51
N ILE A 34 -3.02 -6.39 -3.57
CA ILE A 34 -1.60 -6.04 -3.46
C ILE A 34 -1.43 -4.63 -2.87
N LEU A 35 -2.16 -3.65 -3.41
CA LEU A 35 -2.08 -2.26 -2.93
C LEU A 35 -2.58 -2.11 -1.48
N LEU A 36 -3.58 -2.88 -1.07
CA LEU A 36 -4.08 -2.89 0.31
C LEU A 36 -3.03 -3.43 1.28
N GLU A 37 -2.38 -4.54 0.94
CA GLU A 37 -1.36 -5.15 1.79
C GLU A 37 -0.09 -4.29 1.88
N LEU A 38 0.34 -3.65 0.78
CA LEU A 38 1.43 -2.67 0.82
C LEU A 38 1.11 -1.50 1.77
N ASN A 39 -0.11 -0.95 1.67
CA ASN A 39 -0.51 0.12 2.57
C ASN A 39 -0.66 -0.33 4.03
N ARG A 40 -1.06 -1.58 4.26
CA ARG A 40 -1.11 -2.18 5.59
C ARG A 40 0.29 -2.29 6.20
N ILE A 41 1.29 -2.73 5.44
CA ILE A 41 2.70 -2.76 5.89
C ILE A 41 3.18 -1.35 6.23
N ALA A 42 2.96 -0.37 5.35
CA ALA A 42 3.35 1.02 5.60
C ALA A 42 2.68 1.63 6.85
N SER A 43 1.42 1.28 7.13
CA SER A 43 0.69 1.70 8.33
C SER A 43 1.27 1.08 9.60
N HIS A 44 1.55 -0.22 9.59
CA HIS A 44 2.17 -0.91 10.73
C HIS A 44 3.60 -0.44 11.01
N LEU A 45 4.39 -0.16 9.97
CA LEU A 45 5.74 0.41 10.13
C LEU A 45 5.70 1.78 10.81
N LEU A 46 4.73 2.63 10.42
CA LEU A 46 4.57 3.93 11.06
C LEU A 46 4.15 3.79 12.53
N TRP A 47 3.19 2.91 12.82
CA TRP A 47 2.76 2.62 14.19
C TRP A 47 3.93 2.14 15.06
N LEU A 48 4.73 1.19 14.56
CA LEU A 48 5.91 0.68 15.26
C LEU A 48 6.95 1.78 15.47
N ALA A 49 7.21 2.60 14.44
CA ALA A 49 8.16 3.71 14.51
C ALA A 49 7.77 4.74 15.58
N THR A 50 6.50 5.19 15.57
CA THR A 50 6.01 6.17 16.54
C THR A 50 6.00 5.61 17.94
N HIS A 51 5.61 4.34 18.12
CA HIS A 51 5.59 3.70 19.43
C HIS A 51 7.02 3.53 20.00
N ALA A 52 7.98 3.12 19.16
CA ALA A 52 9.38 3.02 19.55
C ALA A 52 9.96 4.39 19.92
N LEU A 53 9.58 5.44 19.17
CA LEU A 53 10.00 6.81 19.45
C LEU A 53 9.47 7.32 20.80
N ASP A 54 8.20 7.04 21.11
CA ASP A 54 7.58 7.42 22.40
C ASP A 54 8.27 6.75 23.60
N ILE A 55 8.83 5.54 23.41
CA ILE A 55 9.62 4.81 24.41
C ILE A 55 11.08 5.33 24.48
N GLY A 56 11.52 6.12 23.49
CA GLY A 56 12.87 6.69 23.40
C GLY A 56 13.85 5.91 22.50
N ALA A 57 13.38 4.91 21.76
CA ALA A 57 14.21 4.10 20.85
C ALA A 57 14.32 4.73 19.45
N MET A 58 15.18 5.74 19.31
CA MET A 58 15.35 6.51 18.07
C MET A 58 15.89 5.68 16.88
N SER A 59 16.70 4.64 17.12
CA SER A 59 17.27 3.81 16.04
C SER A 59 16.20 3.00 15.29
N VAL A 60 15.23 2.43 16.02
CA VAL A 60 14.14 1.63 15.43
C VAL A 60 13.25 2.49 14.55
N PHE A 61 13.01 3.74 14.97
CA PHE A 61 12.29 4.72 14.15
C PHE A 61 12.94 4.93 12.79
N LEU A 62 14.28 5.09 12.73
CA LEU A 62 15.00 5.30 11.48
C LEU A 62 14.94 4.07 10.56
N TYR A 63 15.07 2.86 11.10
CA TYR A 63 14.95 1.63 10.30
C TYR A 63 13.53 1.47 9.74
N CYS A 64 12.51 1.68 10.57
CA CYS A 64 11.11 1.60 10.11
C CYS A 64 10.79 2.63 9.02
N PHE A 65 11.33 3.85 9.11
CA PHE A 65 11.14 4.89 8.10
C PHE A 65 11.87 4.57 6.79
N ARG A 66 13.07 3.98 6.84
CA ARG A 66 13.78 3.50 5.65
C ARG A 66 12.95 2.46 4.90
N GLU A 67 12.45 1.45 5.61
CA GLU A 67 11.60 0.42 4.99
C GLU A 67 10.29 0.98 4.46
N ARG A 68 9.71 1.95 5.18
CA ARG A 68 8.49 2.63 4.75
C ARG A 68 8.71 3.43 3.46
N GLU A 69 9.86 4.04 3.25
CA GLU A 69 10.16 4.74 1.99
C GLU A 69 10.19 3.80 0.79
N TYR A 70 10.76 2.59 0.92
CA TYR A 70 10.70 1.60 -0.18
C TYR A 70 9.26 1.22 -0.54
N VAL A 71 8.38 1.06 0.46
CA VAL A 71 6.95 0.81 0.22
C VAL A 71 6.28 2.01 -0.46
N LEU A 72 6.62 3.23 -0.06
CA LEU A 72 6.08 4.44 -0.69
C LEU A 72 6.57 4.62 -2.13
N ASP A 73 7.81 4.24 -2.45
CA ASP A 73 8.33 4.26 -3.81
C ASP A 73 7.57 3.27 -4.71
N LEU A 74 7.24 2.08 -4.20
CA LEU A 74 6.38 1.12 -4.91
C LEU A 74 4.97 1.66 -5.11
N ILE A 75 4.42 2.42 -4.17
CA ILE A 75 3.10 3.05 -4.35
C ILE A 75 3.21 4.17 -5.38
N GLU A 76 4.23 5.04 -5.28
CA GLU A 76 4.47 6.14 -6.21
C GLU A 76 4.64 5.65 -7.65
N LYS A 77 5.37 4.55 -7.86
CA LYS A 77 5.55 3.97 -9.20
C LYS A 77 4.22 3.51 -9.82
N TYR A 78 3.26 3.10 -9.00
CA TYR A 78 1.94 2.69 -9.50
C TYR A 78 1.00 3.88 -9.77
N CYS A 79 0.89 4.84 -8.85
CA CYS A 79 -0.12 5.91 -8.93
C CYS A 79 0.41 7.33 -9.13
N GLY A 80 1.72 7.53 -9.18
CA GLY A 80 2.38 8.83 -9.29
C GLY A 80 2.27 9.73 -8.05
N ALA A 81 1.68 9.22 -6.97
CA ALA A 81 1.51 9.93 -5.70
C ALA A 81 1.90 9.02 -4.53
N ARG A 82 2.49 9.60 -3.49
CA ARG A 82 3.03 8.86 -2.34
C ARG A 82 2.03 8.62 -1.22
N LEU A 83 1.33 9.67 -0.77
CA LEU A 83 0.47 9.62 0.43
C LEU A 83 -1.03 9.53 0.10
N THR A 84 -1.51 10.40 -0.79
CA THR A 84 -2.93 10.49 -1.16
C THR A 84 -3.12 10.07 -2.61
N HIS A 85 -3.15 8.77 -2.85
CA HIS A 85 -3.40 8.22 -4.18
C HIS A 85 -4.85 7.81 -4.38
N SER A 86 -5.31 7.90 -5.63
CA SER A 86 -6.65 7.46 -6.07
C SER A 86 -6.56 6.31 -7.08
N SER A 87 -5.84 5.24 -6.70
CA SER A 87 -5.62 4.06 -7.53
C SER A 87 -6.89 3.26 -7.82
N MET A 88 -7.80 3.19 -6.86
CA MET A 88 -9.02 2.39 -6.95
C MET A 88 -10.19 3.24 -7.43
N ARG A 89 -10.92 2.71 -8.41
CA ARG A 89 -12.11 3.33 -8.99
C ARG A 89 -13.26 2.32 -9.00
N ILE A 90 -14.48 2.82 -8.96
CA ILE A 90 -15.70 2.00 -9.06
C ILE A 90 -15.61 1.22 -10.39
N GLY A 91 -15.73 -0.11 -10.33
CA GLY A 91 -15.59 -1.01 -11.48
C GLY A 91 -14.20 -1.66 -11.63
N GLY A 92 -13.24 -1.35 -10.75
CA GLY A 92 -11.93 -2.02 -10.72
C GLY A 92 -10.76 -1.10 -10.37
N VAL A 93 -9.81 -0.99 -11.30
CA VAL A 93 -8.62 -0.13 -11.18
C VAL A 93 -8.50 0.73 -12.42
N MET A 94 -7.95 1.93 -12.25
CA MET A 94 -7.80 2.90 -13.34
C MET A 94 -6.66 2.52 -14.30
N LEU A 95 -5.57 1.98 -13.75
CA LEU A 95 -4.35 1.65 -14.47
C LEU A 95 -3.95 0.20 -14.16
N ASP A 96 -3.38 -0.48 -15.14
CA ASP A 96 -2.74 -1.78 -14.94
C ASP A 96 -1.34 -1.58 -14.31
N LEU A 97 -0.73 -2.68 -13.88
CA LEU A 97 0.61 -2.65 -13.27
C LEU A 97 1.66 -2.20 -14.30
N PRO A 98 2.60 -1.30 -13.94
CA PRO A 98 3.69 -0.91 -14.82
C PRO A 98 4.67 -2.07 -15.06
N GLU A 99 5.46 -1.98 -16.13
CA GLU A 99 6.50 -2.98 -16.44
C GLU A 99 7.52 -3.09 -15.29
N ASN A 100 7.99 -4.31 -15.03
CA ASN A 100 8.92 -4.69 -13.95
C ASN A 100 8.44 -4.43 -12.52
N TYR A 101 7.17 -4.03 -12.31
CA TYR A 101 6.63 -3.77 -10.97
C TYR A 101 6.66 -5.00 -10.06
N LEU A 102 6.28 -6.16 -10.60
CA LEU A 102 6.21 -7.40 -9.84
C LEU A 102 7.59 -7.89 -9.41
N GLU A 103 8.62 -7.69 -10.24
CA GLU A 103 9.99 -8.09 -9.91
C GLU A 103 10.54 -7.24 -8.75
N GLU A 104 10.32 -5.93 -8.78
CA GLU A 104 10.71 -5.03 -7.69
C GLU A 104 9.95 -5.31 -6.40
N MET A 105 8.65 -5.61 -6.50
CA MET A 105 7.85 -6.00 -5.34
C MET A 105 8.34 -7.31 -4.73
N LEU A 106 8.65 -8.32 -5.54
CA LEU A 106 9.20 -9.59 -5.06
C LEU A 106 10.57 -9.39 -4.39
N ALA A 107 11.44 -8.58 -5.00
CA ALA A 107 12.73 -8.24 -4.41
C ALA A 107 12.59 -7.50 -3.06
N PHE A 108 11.56 -6.67 -2.90
CA PHE A 108 11.22 -6.06 -1.61
C PHE A 108 10.75 -7.11 -0.61
N CYS A 109 9.85 -8.02 -1.00
CA CYS A 109 9.36 -9.09 -0.12
C CYS A 109 10.46 -10.03 0.37
N ASP A 110 11.51 -10.26 -0.43
CA ASP A 110 12.66 -11.10 -0.03
C ASP A 110 13.62 -10.37 0.92
N LYS A 111 13.75 -9.05 0.79
CA LYS A 111 14.64 -8.23 1.63
C LYS A 111 14.02 -7.85 2.98
N PHE A 112 12.75 -7.47 2.96
CA PHE A 112 12.04 -6.91 4.12
C PHE A 112 12.16 -7.73 5.42
N PRO A 113 12.10 -9.08 5.43
CA PRO A 113 12.22 -9.87 6.65
C PRO A 113 13.62 -9.86 7.27
N ASN A 114 14.66 -9.54 6.48
CA ASN A 114 16.05 -9.57 6.91
C ASN A 114 16.57 -8.19 7.37
N ASP A 115 15.91 -7.11 6.94
CA ASP A 115 16.33 -5.73 7.17
C ASP A 115 15.69 -5.07 8.41
N LEU A 116 14.76 -5.78 9.08
CA LEU A 116 14.06 -5.42 10.31
C LEU A 116 14.71 -6.04 11.56
#